data_AF-R6MK98-F1
#
_entry.id   AF-R6MK98-F1
#
_cell.length_a   1.000
_cell.length_b   1.000
_cell.length_c   1.000
_cell.angle_alpha   90.00
_cell.angle_beta   90.00
_cell.angle_gamma   90.00
#
_symmetry.space_group_name_H-M   'P 1'
#
loop_
_entity.id
_entity.type
_entity.pdbx_description
1 polymer ?
#
loop_
_entity_poly.entity_id
_entity_poly.type
_entity_poly.pdbx_seq_one_letter_code
_entity_poly.pdbx_strand_id
1 'polypeptide(L)' 'MKSKLLLFLFISSLSLSMTSCIVTRHHAKGPHKKEVPPGHAKKLHGKKSAKFEAPGHHKR' A
#
# COMPACT_ATOMS: atom_id res chain seq x y z
N MET A 1 32.17 -9.89 32.39
CA MET A 1 31.85 -10.31 31.00
C MET A 1 30.35 -10.59 30.79
N LYS A 2 29.65 -11.13 31.79
CA LYS A 2 28.18 -11.36 31.78
C LYS A 2 27.28 -10.18 31.40
N SER A 3 27.52 -8.97 31.92
CA SER A 3 26.63 -7.83 31.65
C SER A 3 26.68 -7.32 30.21
N LYS A 4 27.83 -7.44 29.54
CA LYS A 4 27.98 -7.08 28.13
C LYS A 4 27.25 -8.08 27.23
N LEU A 5 27.28 -9.36 27.60
CA LEU A 5 26.53 -10.43 26.92
C LEU A 5 25.01 -10.25 27.06
N LEU A 6 24.54 -9.92 28.28
CA LEU A 6 23.13 -9.64 28.53
C LEU A 6 22.63 -8.40 27.77
N LEU A 7 23.45 -7.35 27.71
CA LEU A 7 23.13 -6.16 26.93
C LEU A 7 23.04 -6.47 25.43
N PHE A 8 23.96 -7.27 24.90
CA PHE A 8 23.95 -7.70 23.51
C PHE A 8 22.70 -8.53 23.15
N LEU A 9 22.33 -9.47 24.03
CA LEU A 9 21.11 -10.27 23.87
C LEU A 9 19.85 -9.40 23.87
N PHE A 10 19.77 -8.41 24.75
CA PHE A 10 18.63 -7.50 24.84
C PHE A 10 18.47 -6.66 23.56
N ILE A 11 19.58 -6.08 23.06
CA ILE A 11 19.57 -5.28 21.83
C ILE A 11 19.15 -6.14 20.63
N SER A 12 19.69 -7.36 20.51
CA SER A 12 19.37 -8.29 19.42
C SER A 12 17.87 -8.66 19.40
N SER A 13 17.29 -8.95 20.56
CA SER A 13 15.86 -9.28 20.69
C SER A 13 14.96 -8.11 20.24
N LEU A 14 15.33 -6.88 20.59
CA LEU A 14 14.58 -5.68 20.23
C LEU A 14 14.62 -5.41 18.72
N SER A 15 15.79 -5.60 18.09
CA SER A 15 15.96 -5.45 16.64
C SER A 15 15.15 -6.47 15.84
N LEU A 16 15.11 -7.73 16.28
CA LEU A 16 14.29 -8.76 15.61
C LEU A 16 12.79 -8.43 15.67
N SER A 17 12.32 -7.92 16.81
CA SER A 17 10.90 -7.62 17.02
C SER A 17 10.36 -6.53 16.08
N MET A 18 11.19 -5.55 15.69
CA MET A 18 10.77 -4.47 14.78
C MET A 18 10.63 -4.90 13.30
N THR A 19 11.15 -6.06 12.90
CA THR A 19 11.05 -6.53 11.51
C THR A 19 9.66 -7.06 11.13
N SER A 20 8.79 -7.35 12.11
CA SER A 20 7.45 -7.92 11.87
C SER A 20 6.37 -6.90 11.48
N CYS A 21 6.71 -5.62 11.35
CA CYS A 21 5.78 -4.58 10.89
C CYS A 21 5.54 -4.57 9.36
N ILE A 22 6.02 -5.58 8.63
CA ILE A 22 5.70 -5.74 7.20
C ILE A 22 4.27 -6.25 7.08
N VAL A 23 3.34 -5.30 6.94
CA VAL A 23 1.99 -5.59 6.46
C VAL A 23 2.13 -6.02 5.00
N THR A 24 2.11 -7.32 4.75
CA THR A 24 1.85 -7.87 3.43
C THR A 24 0.48 -7.37 3.00
N ARG A 25 0.46 -6.30 2.20
CA ARG A 25 -0.75 -5.88 1.50
C ARG A 25 -1.13 -7.04 0.59
N HIS A 26 -2.08 -7.86 1.02
CA HIS A 26 -2.76 -8.76 0.11
C HIS A 26 -3.36 -7.86 -0.97
N HIS A 27 -2.72 -7.80 -2.14
CA HIS A 27 -3.33 -7.24 -3.32
C HIS A 27 -4.60 -8.06 -3.53
N ALA A 28 -5.74 -7.50 -3.13
CA ALA A 28 -7.03 -8.06 -3.43
C ALA A 28 -7.06 -8.25 -4.94
N LYS A 29 -7.00 -9.51 -5.38
CA LYS A 29 -7.24 -9.90 -6.76
C LYS A 29 -8.72 -9.60 -7.04
N GLY A 30 -9.04 -8.34 -7.27
CA GLY A 30 -10.29 -7.90 -7.86
C GLY A 30 -10.22 -8.15 -9.37
N PRO A 31 -11.24 -8.73 -10.02
CA PRO A 31 -11.18 -9.18 -11.41
C PRO A 31 -11.41 -8.04 -12.41
N HIS A 32 -10.94 -6.83 -12.14
CA HIS A 32 -11.15 -5.72 -13.06
C HIS A 32 -9.90 -4.86 -13.21
N LYS A 33 -9.32 -5.01 -14.40
CA LYS A 33 -8.53 -4.09 -15.22
C LYS A 33 -7.91 -2.89 -14.48
N LYS A 34 -6.61 -2.73 -14.72
CA LYS A 34 -5.72 -1.61 -14.34
C LYS A 34 -6.18 -0.26 -14.95
N GLU A 35 -7.44 0.10 -14.81
CA GLU A 35 -7.95 1.41 -15.18
C GLU A 35 -7.73 2.33 -13.98
N VAL A 36 -7.00 3.42 -14.23
CA VAL A 36 -6.73 4.47 -13.25
C VAL A 36 -8.06 4.86 -12.60
N PRO A 37 -8.18 4.87 -11.25
CA PRO A 37 -9.42 5.24 -10.60
C PRO A 37 -9.93 6.58 -11.13
N PRO A 38 -11.24 6.76 -11.34
CA PRO A 38 -11.79 7.93 -12.03
C PRO A 38 -11.41 9.26 -11.35
N GLY A 39 -11.18 9.27 -10.04
CA GLY A 39 -10.66 10.44 -9.33
C GLY A 39 -9.20 10.80 -9.67
N HIS A 40 -8.37 9.81 -9.98
CA HIS A 40 -6.98 10.01 -10.43
C HIS A 40 -6.92 10.38 -11.90
N ALA A 41 -7.71 9.72 -12.74
CA ALA A 41 -7.80 10.04 -14.16
C ALA A 41 -8.32 11.48 -14.38
N LYS A 42 -9.30 11.92 -13.58
CA LYS A 42 -9.80 13.31 -13.57
C LYS A 42 -8.67 14.32 -13.33
N LYS A 43 -7.80 14.04 -12.35
CA LYS A 43 -6.65 14.91 -12.01
C LYS A 43 -5.63 14.93 -13.13
N LEU A 44 -5.29 13.77 -13.69
CA LEU A 44 -4.36 13.66 -14.81
C LEU A 44 -4.86 14.41 -16.05
N HIS A 45 -6.17 14.37 -16.32
CA HIS A 45 -6.76 15.06 -17.46
C HIS A 45 -7.17 16.51 -17.19
N GLY A 46 -6.96 17.04 -15.97
CA GLY A 46 -7.31 18.41 -15.60
C GLY A 46 -8.82 18.73 -15.66
N LYS A 47 -9.68 17.71 -15.63
CA LYS A 47 -11.14 17.87 -15.83
C LYS A 47 -11.83 18.24 -14.53
N LYS A 48 -12.89 19.06 -14.61
CA LYS A 48 -13.70 19.47 -13.43
C LYS A 48 -14.57 18.35 -12.87
N SER A 49 -14.83 17.26 -13.62
CA SER A 49 -15.65 16.13 -13.17
C SER A 49 -15.08 14.77 -13.59
N ALA A 50 -15.19 13.77 -12.70
CA ALA A 50 -14.79 12.38 -12.94
C ALA A 50 -15.91 11.54 -13.59
N LYS A 51 -17.09 12.16 -13.81
CA LYS A 51 -18.28 11.47 -14.32
C LYS A 51 -18.00 10.77 -15.66
N PHE A 52 -17.27 11.43 -16.56
CA PHE A 52 -16.94 10.90 -17.89
C PHE A 52 -15.99 9.71 -17.89
N GLU A 53 -15.25 9.51 -16.80
CA GLU A 53 -14.26 8.43 -16.65
C GLU A 53 -14.79 7.32 -15.73
N ALA A 54 -16.05 7.46 -15.27
CA ALA A 54 -16.70 6.46 -14.45
C ALA A 54 -17.05 5.20 -15.28
N PRO A 55 -16.92 4.00 -14.69
CA PRO A 55 -17.32 2.76 -15.35
C PRO A 55 -18.80 2.82 -15.78
N GLY A 56 -19.07 2.65 -17.07
CA GLY A 56 -20.42 2.71 -17.64
C GLY A 56 -20.76 3.97 -18.43
N HIS A 57 -19.98 5.05 -18.33
CA HIS A 57 -20.22 6.28 -19.11
C HIS A 57 -19.83 6.17 -20.60
N HIS A 58 -19.09 5.11 -20.96
CA HIS A 58 -18.67 4.79 -22.33
C HIS A 58 -19.33 3.52 -22.89
N LYS A 59 -20.43 3.06 -22.30
CA LYS A 59 -21.29 2.10 -22.97
C LYS A 59 -22.09 2.87 -24.02
N ARG A 60 -21.84 2.57 -25.30
CA ARG A 60 -22.65 3.06 -26.43
C ARG A 60 -24.12 2.77 -26.20
#